data_AF-A7WML0-F1
#
_entry.id   AF-A7WML0-F1
#
_cell.length_a   1.000
_cell.length_b   1.000
_cell.length_c   1.000
_cell.angle_alpha   90.00
_cell.angle_beta   90.00
_cell.angle_gamma   90.00
#
_symmetry.space_group_name_H-M   'P 1'
#
loop_
_entity.id
_entity.type
_entity.pdbx_description
1 polymer ?
#
loop_
_entity_poly.entity_id
_entity_poly.type
_entity_poly.pdbx_seq_one_letter_code
_entity_poly.pdbx_strand_id
1 'polypeptide(L)' 'LEASKTAKSVRVFFDWNDYLKFYKMGTYWPYTPSIQLLYGLRAALDLLFEEGLDNVFARHNRLAKATRLAVEAWGLKNC' A
#
# COMPACT_ATOMS: atom_id res chain seq x y z
N LEU A 1 2.93 -0.49 16.60
CA LEU A 1 4.19 -0.73 17.35
C LEU A 1 3.93 -1.30 18.75
N GLU A 2 2.97 -0.78 19.51
CA GLU A 2 2.64 -1.32 20.85
C GLU A 2 2.33 -2.82 20.87
N ALA A 3 1.51 -3.31 19.93
CA ALA A 3 1.21 -4.74 19.81
C ALA A 3 2.47 -5.62 19.58
N SER A 4 3.51 -5.07 18.97
CA SER A 4 4.77 -5.81 18.71
C SER A 4 5.58 -6.03 20.00
N LYS A 5 5.51 -5.12 20.97
CA LYS A 5 6.30 -5.18 22.22
C LYS A 5 5.92 -6.36 23.11
N THR A 6 4.65 -6.76 23.11
CA THR A 6 4.12 -7.83 23.98
C THR A 6 3.87 -9.13 23.22
N ALA A 7 4.02 -9.13 21.90
CA ALA A 7 3.83 -10.32 21.08
C ALA A 7 4.89 -11.38 21.38
N LYS A 8 4.44 -12.61 21.64
CA LYS A 8 5.30 -13.77 21.97
C LYS A 8 5.81 -14.52 20.74
N SER A 9 5.32 -14.17 19.55
CA SER A 9 5.74 -14.81 18.29
C SER A 9 7.21 -14.53 18.02
N VAL A 10 7.96 -15.58 17.70
CA VAL A 10 9.34 -15.48 17.23
C VAL A 10 9.38 -14.82 15.85
N ARG A 11 10.28 -13.85 15.66
CA ARG A 11 10.41 -13.07 14.43
C ARG A 11 11.84 -12.57 14.25
N VAL A 12 12.28 -12.49 13.01
CA VAL A 12 13.57 -11.91 12.60
C VAL A 12 13.34 -11.05 11.36
N PHE A 13 13.09 -11.68 10.20
CA PHE A 13 12.93 -10.96 8.92
C PHE A 13 11.80 -9.91 8.92
N PHE A 14 10.72 -10.19 9.66
CA PHE A 14 9.56 -9.31 9.82
C PHE A 14 9.58 -8.53 11.15
N ASP A 15 10.70 -8.48 11.87
CA ASP A 15 10.77 -7.68 13.10
C ASP A 15 10.89 -6.19 12.79
N TRP A 16 9.96 -5.40 13.34
CA TRP A 16 9.98 -3.96 13.19
C TRP A 16 11.17 -3.30 13.91
N ASN A 17 11.72 -3.95 14.94
CA ASN A 17 12.85 -3.40 15.69
C ASN A 17 14.10 -3.21 14.82
N ASP A 18 14.36 -4.12 13.89
CA ASP A 18 15.48 -4.01 12.95
C ASP A 18 15.30 -2.80 12.04
N TYR A 19 14.12 -2.62 11.45
CA TYR A 19 13.82 -1.43 10.65
C TYR A 19 13.95 -0.14 11.47
N LEU A 20 13.40 -0.09 12.69
CA LEU A 20 13.51 1.09 13.56
C LEU A 20 14.95 1.44 13.93
N LYS A 21 15.80 0.43 14.15
CA LYS A 21 17.23 0.63 14.38
C LYS A 21 17.88 1.29 13.15
N PHE A 22 17.63 0.77 11.95
CA PHE A 22 18.22 1.31 10.72
C PHE A 22 17.63 2.68 10.33
N TYR A 23 16.39 2.99 10.72
CA TYR A 23 15.82 4.33 10.59
C TYR A 23 16.59 5.35 11.43
N LYS A 24 16.92 4.99 12.68
CA LYS A 24 17.75 5.84 13.56
C LYS A 24 19.19 6.01 13.05
N MET A 25 19.72 5.01 12.35
CA MET A 25 21.06 5.07 11.73
C MET A 25 21.10 5.87 10.43
N GLY A 26 19.93 6.18 9.83
CA GLY A 26 19.84 6.90 8.55
C GLY A 26 20.12 6.04 7.31
N THR A 27 20.39 4.75 7.46
CA THR A 27 20.62 3.81 6.34
C THR A 27 19.35 3.08 5.90
N TYR A 28 18.29 3.15 6.72
CA TYR A 28 16.93 2.65 6.49
C TYR A 28 16.74 1.13 6.36
N TRP A 29 17.68 0.39 5.75
CA TRP A 29 17.47 -0.99 5.33
C TRP A 29 18.30 -2.01 6.13
N PRO A 30 17.66 -2.91 6.91
CA PRO A 30 18.36 -3.98 7.61
C PRO A 30 18.88 -5.09 6.68
N TYR A 31 18.37 -5.15 5.44
CA TYR A 31 18.78 -6.09 4.39
C TYR A 31 18.51 -5.48 3.01
N THR A 32 19.06 -6.10 1.95
CA THR A 32 18.99 -5.59 0.58
C THR A 32 17.53 -5.43 0.09
N PRO A 33 17.08 -4.20 -0.26
CA PRO A 33 15.76 -3.99 -0.84
C PRO A 33 15.77 -4.20 -2.37
N SER A 34 14.58 -4.30 -2.97
CA SER A 34 14.46 -4.25 -4.44
C SER A 34 14.53 -2.81 -4.93
N ILE A 35 15.63 -2.45 -5.60
CA ILE A 35 15.83 -1.11 -6.14
C ILE A 35 14.76 -0.74 -7.17
N GLN A 36 14.39 -1.68 -8.03
CA GLN A 36 13.38 -1.46 -9.07
C GLN A 36 12.02 -1.12 -8.46
N LEU A 37 11.62 -1.80 -7.37
CA LEU A 37 10.36 -1.50 -6.68
C LEU A 37 10.41 -0.16 -5.93
N LEU A 38 11.57 0.26 -5.42
CA LEU A 38 11.70 1.58 -4.79
C LEU A 38 11.52 2.72 -5.82
N TYR A 39 12.16 2.62 -6.98
CA TYR A 39 11.95 3.59 -8.07
C TYR A 39 10.53 3.52 -8.63
N GLY A 40 9.97 2.32 -8.78
CA GLY A 40 8.59 2.14 -9.21
C GLY A 40 7.59 2.77 -8.26
N LEU A 41 7.79 2.62 -6.94
CA LEU A 41 6.94 3.24 -5.92
C LEU A 41 7.06 4.77 -5.94
N ARG A 42 8.26 5.33 -6.15
CA ARG A 42 8.44 6.78 -6.29
C ARG A 42 7.60 7.33 -7.45
N ALA A 43 7.72 6.73 -8.63
CA ALA A 43 6.96 7.14 -9.81
C ALA A 43 5.44 6.96 -9.61
N ALA A 44 5.03 5.85 -8.99
CA ALA A 44 3.62 5.63 -8.68
C ALA A 44 3.05 6.70 -7.74
N LEU A 45 3.82 7.11 -6.72
CA LEU A 45 3.44 8.21 -5.83
C LEU A 45 3.41 9.56 -6.56
N ASP A 46 4.35 9.81 -7.47
CA ASP A 46 4.34 11.03 -8.31
C ASP A 46 3.03 11.14 -9.09
N LEU A 47 2.62 10.06 -9.78
CA LEU A 47 1.37 10.01 -10.54
C LEU A 47 0.13 10.17 -9.65
N LEU A 48 0.11 9.51 -8.48
CA LEU A 48 -1.01 9.63 -7.54
C LEU A 48 -1.18 11.06 -7.01
N PHE A 49 -0.08 11.76 -6.75
CA PHE A 49 -0.11 13.13 -6.26
C PHE A 49 -0.33 14.16 -7.37
N GLU A 50 0.11 13.88 -8.59
CA GLU A 50 -0.20 14.67 -9.78
C GLU A 50 -1.71 14.63 -10.11
N GLU A 51 -2.33 13.44 -10.08
CA GLU A 51 -3.79 13.31 -10.23
C GLU A 51 -4.54 13.89 -9.02
N GLY A 52 -4.00 13.70 -7.81
CA GLY A 52 -4.63 14.03 -6.54
C GLY A 52 -5.49 12.88 -6.00
N LEU A 53 -5.30 12.52 -4.73
CA LEU A 53 -5.95 11.33 -4.14
C LEU A 53 -7.48 11.39 -4.18
N ASP A 54 -8.08 12.56 -4.00
CA ASP A 54 -9.54 12.72 -4.08
C ASP A 54 -10.07 12.40 -5.49
N ASN A 55 -9.31 12.78 -6.53
CA ASN A 55 -9.64 12.46 -7.91
C ASN A 55 -9.48 10.97 -8.20
N VAL A 56 -8.42 10.34 -7.67
CA VAL A 56 -8.20 8.88 -7.75
C VAL A 56 -9.39 8.15 -7.13
N PHE A 57 -9.83 8.53 -5.93
CA PHE A 57 -10.98 7.92 -5.26
C PHE A 57 -12.28 8.16 -6.04
N ALA A 58 -12.52 9.39 -6.50
CA ALA A 58 -13.69 9.71 -7.30
C ALA A 58 -13.73 8.91 -8.61
N ARG A 59 -12.59 8.74 -9.30
CA ARG A 59 -12.47 7.92 -10.51
C ARG A 59 -12.83 6.46 -10.22
N HIS A 60 -12.26 5.85 -9.19
CA HIS A 60 -12.59 4.47 -8.82
C HIS A 60 -14.05 4.32 -8.41
N ASN A 61 -14.63 5.30 -7.70
CA ASN A 61 -16.05 5.30 -7.34
C ASN A 61 -16.95 5.35 -8.57
N ARG A 62 -16.65 6.22 -9.55
CA ARG A 62 -17.40 6.30 -10.82
C ARG A 62 -17.33 4.98 -11.58
N LEU A 63 -16.14 4.41 -11.73
CA LEU A 63 -15.96 3.13 -12.43
C LEU A 63 -16.70 2.00 -11.71
N ALA A 64 -16.55 1.90 -10.39
CA ALA A 64 -17.24 0.88 -9.60
C ALA A 64 -18.77 1.00 -9.68
N LYS A 65 -19.32 2.23 -9.66
CA LYS A 65 -20.76 2.46 -9.86
C LYS A 65 -21.20 2.08 -11.26
N ALA A 66 -20.46 2.46 -12.29
CA ALA A 66 -20.75 2.10 -13.67
C ALA A 66 -20.76 0.59 -13.87
N THR A 67 -19.75 -0.12 -13.36
CA THR A 67 -19.68 -1.59 -13.41
C THR A 67 -20.89 -2.23 -12.72
N ARG A 68 -21.26 -1.78 -11.52
CA ARG A 68 -22.43 -2.35 -10.80
C ARG A 68 -23.75 -2.12 -11.52
N LEU A 69 -23.93 -0.96 -12.15
CA LEU A 69 -25.12 -0.67 -12.97
C LEU A 69 -25.15 -1.55 -14.23
N ALA A 70 -24.01 -1.81 -14.85
CA ALA A 70 -23.93 -2.72 -16.01
C ALA A 70 -24.28 -4.17 -15.61
N VAL A 71 -23.75 -4.65 -14.48
CA VAL A 71 -24.07 -5.99 -13.95
C VAL A 71 -25.56 -6.14 -13.66
N GLU A 72 -26.17 -5.11 -13.06
CA GLU A 72 -27.62 -5.06 -12.82
C GLU A 72 -28.42 -5.08 -14.12
N ALA A 73 -28.00 -4.30 -15.13
CA ALA A 73 -28.64 -4.27 -16.45
C ALA A 73 -28.54 -5.62 -17.19
N TRP A 74 -27.53 -6.43 -16.91
CA TRP A 74 -27.41 -7.81 -17.41
C TRP A 74 -28.31 -8.81 -16.66
N GLY A 75 -29.06 -8.37 -15.64
CA GLY A 75 -29.89 -9.25 -14.81
C GLY A 75 -29.09 -10.10 -13.82
N LEU A 76 -27.82 -9.77 -13.58
CA LEU A 76 -26.96 -10.45 -12.62
C LEU A 76 -27.00 -9.75 -11.26
N LYS A 77 -26.50 -10.41 -10.22
CA LYS A 77 -26.41 -9.84 -8.87
C LYS A 77 -25.01 -9.29 -8.61
N ASN A 78 -24.96 -8.09 -8.07
CA ASN A 78 -23.75 -7.53 -7.46
C ASN A 78 -23.45 -8.29 -6.15
N CYS A 79 -22.17 -8.57 -5.87
CA CYS A 79 -21.69 -9.18 -4.64
C CYS A 79 -21.55 -8.18 -3.48
#